data_AF-A0AA41QHJ1-F1
#
_entry.id   AF-A0AA41QHJ1-F1
#
_cell.length_a   1.000
_cell.length_b   1.000
_cell.length_c   1.000
_cell.angle_alpha   90.00
_cell.angle_beta   90.00
_cell.angle_gamma   90.00
#
_symmetry.space_group_name_H-M   'P 1'
#
loop_
_entity.id
_entity.type
_entity.pdbx_description
1 polymer ?
#
loop_
_entity_poly.entity_id
_entity_poly.type
_entity_poly.pdbx_seq_one_letter_code
_entity_poly.pdbx_strand_id
1 'polypeptide(L)'
;MAGGDAVTSTLADSAGAASALLEELGDERVKCVEVYRDRLLVHPLRLPDGAALAESLGLPHYLDVPGTTPGYSMWRGVWNGWDVHVFGALRGAPGAGVVRLWPV
;
A
#
# COMPACT_ATOMS: atom_id res chain seq x y z
N MET A 1 -20.49 -15.89 25.17
CA MET A 1 -19.48 -16.84 24.67
C MET A 1 -18.29 -16.02 24.19
N ALA A 2 -17.11 -16.35 24.72
CA ALA A 2 -15.77 -15.88 24.38
C ALA A 2 -15.62 -14.39 23.99
N GLY A 3 -15.28 -13.56 24.98
CA GLY A 3 -14.49 -12.37 24.73
C GLY A 3 -13.14 -12.83 24.18
N GLY A 4 -12.86 -12.50 22.93
CA GLY A 4 -11.52 -12.59 22.38
C GLY A 4 -10.71 -11.45 22.96
N ASP A 5 -9.70 -11.76 23.77
CA ASP A 5 -8.62 -10.82 24.03
C ASP A 5 -8.04 -10.43 22.67
N ALA A 6 -8.44 -9.26 22.17
CA ALA A 6 -7.72 -8.59 21.13
C ALA A 6 -6.37 -8.24 21.75
N VAL A 7 -5.39 -9.13 21.57
CA VAL A 7 -3.97 -8.84 21.85
C VAL A 7 -3.72 -7.49 21.20
N THR A 8 -3.60 -6.47 22.03
CA THR A 8 -3.45 -5.11 21.54
C THR A 8 -2.05 -5.06 20.95
N SER A 9 -1.97 -5.12 19.62
CA SER A 9 -0.71 -5.01 18.91
C SER A 9 0.01 -3.74 19.38
N THR A 10 1.25 -3.91 19.82
CA THR A 10 2.08 -2.79 20.23
C THR A 10 2.72 -2.17 18.99
N LEU A 11 3.19 -0.93 19.11
CA LEU A 11 3.95 -0.31 18.02
C LEU A 11 5.25 -1.07 17.72
N ALA A 12 5.82 -1.75 18.72
CA ALA A 12 6.99 -2.60 18.53
C ALA A 12 6.67 -3.83 17.66
N ASP A 13 5.49 -4.42 17.82
CA ASP A 13 5.03 -5.51 16.96
C ASP A 13 4.85 -5.02 15.52
N SER A 14 4.31 -3.81 15.33
CA SER A 14 4.17 -3.18 14.01
C SER A 14 5.53 -2.91 13.37
N ALA A 15 6.53 -2.50 14.15
CA ALA A 15 7.90 -2.30 13.67
C ALA A 15 8.55 -3.64 13.26
N GLY A 16 8.34 -4.71 14.02
CA GLY A 16 8.79 -6.06 13.64
C GLY A 16 8.12 -6.55 12.35
N ALA A 17 6.82 -6.27 12.19
CA ALA A 17 6.10 -6.58 10.97
C ALA A 17 6.60 -5.76 9.77
N ALA A 18 6.96 -4.49 9.97
CA ALA A 18 7.57 -3.66 8.94
C ALA A 18 8.92 -4.23 8.45
N SER A 19 9.75 -4.74 9.35
CA SER A 19 11.00 -5.42 8.96
C SER A 19 10.73 -6.67 8.12
N ALA A 20 9.80 -7.53 8.55
CA ALA A 20 9.42 -8.73 7.78
C ALA A 20 8.82 -8.38 6.41
N LEU A 21 8.06 -7.28 6.33
CA LEU A 21 7.49 -6.79 5.08
C LEU A 21 8.58 -6.30 4.11
N LEU A 22 9.60 -5.62 4.61
CA LEU A 22 10.75 -5.18 3.81
C LEU A 22 11.56 -6.38 3.30
N GLU A 23 11.75 -7.41 4.11
CA GLU A 23 12.40 -8.66 3.69
C GLU A 23 11.63 -9.36 2.56
N GLU A 24 10.29 -9.34 2.59
CA GLU A 24 9.45 -9.95 1.55
C GLU A 24 9.41 -9.13 0.26
N LEU A 25 9.34 -7.80 0.36
CA LEU A 25 9.24 -6.91 -0.80
C LEU A 25 10.57 -6.60 -1.49
N GLY A 26 11.68 -6.71 -0.75
CA GLY A 26 12.97 -6.12 -1.10
C GLY A 26 13.05 -4.66 -0.65
N ASP A 27 13.97 -4.35 0.26
CA ASP A 27 14.15 -3.02 0.83
C ASP A 27 14.58 -1.99 -0.24
N GLU A 28 15.29 -2.43 -1.28
CA GLU A 28 15.71 -1.60 -2.41
C GLU A 28 14.55 -1.08 -3.27
N ARG A 29 13.37 -1.69 -3.16
CA ARG A 29 12.17 -1.33 -3.93
C ARG A 29 11.24 -0.40 -3.16
N VAL A 30 11.51 -0.17 -1.88
CA VAL A 30 10.64 0.61 -0.98
C VAL A 30 11.34 1.91 -0.59
N LYS A 31 10.67 3.05 -0.80
CA LYS A 31 11.18 4.36 -0.39
C LYS A 31 11.01 4.56 1.11
N CYS A 32 9.82 4.25 1.62
CA CYS A 32 9.50 4.37 3.03
C CYS A 32 8.33 3.46 3.39
N VAL A 33 8.34 3.01 4.65
CA VAL A 33 7.20 2.37 5.30
C VAL A 33 6.79 3.25 6.46
N GLU A 34 5.53 3.68 6.48
CA GLU A 34 4.96 4.34 7.65
C GLU A 34 4.33 3.27 8.56
N VAL A 35 4.80 3.24 9.81
CA VAL A 35 4.39 2.25 10.81
C VAL A 35 3.38 2.90 11.75
N TYR A 36 2.18 2.32 11.80
CA TYR A 36 1.15 2.64 12.76
C TYR A 36 0.86 1.41 13.62
N ARG A 37 0.19 1.60 14.76
CA ARG A 37 -0.09 0.51 15.72
C ARG A 37 -0.94 -0.63 15.14
N ASP A 38 -1.77 -0.32 14.14
CA ASP A 38 -2.76 -1.22 13.55
C ASP A 38 -2.53 -1.50 12.07
N ARG A 39 -1.62 -0.76 11.40
CA ARG A 39 -1.44 -0.82 9.95
C ARG A 39 -0.05 -0.40 9.50
N LEU A 40 0.31 -0.80 8.28
CA LEU A 40 1.54 -0.40 7.59
C LEU A 40 1.20 0.25 6.25
N LEU A 41 1.82 1.39 5.96
CA LEU A 41 1.72 2.05 4.66
C LEU A 41 3.05 1.94 3.94
N VAL A 42 3.03 1.42 2.72
CA VAL A 42 4.22 1.16 1.91
C VAL A 42 4.25 2.12 0.74
N HIS A 43 5.30 2.92 0.66
CA HIS A 43 5.58 3.79 -0.47
C HIS A 43 6.71 3.18 -1.30
N PRO A 44 6.43 2.74 -2.53
CA PRO A 44 7.47 2.23 -3.42
C PRO A 44 8.50 3.30 -3.76
N LEU A 45 9.71 2.85 -4.09
CA LEU A 45 10.74 3.70 -4.65
C LEU A 45 10.32 4.29 -6.00
N ARG A 46 9.59 3.51 -6.80
CA ARG A 46 9.02 3.92 -8.08
C ARG A 46 7.52 3.64 -8.09
N LEU A 47 6.71 4.65 -8.34
CA LEU A 47 5.24 4.52 -8.38
C LEU A 47 4.74 3.40 -9.31
N PRO A 48 5.31 3.17 -10.52
CA PRO A 48 4.89 2.06 -11.38
C PRO A 48 5.02 0.67 -10.75
N ASP A 49 5.90 0.50 -9.75
CA ASP A 49 6.15 -0.80 -9.13
C ASP A 49 5.09 -1.17 -8.08
N GLY A 50 4.28 -0.20 -7.63
CA GLY A 50 3.32 -0.38 -6.53
C GLY A 50 2.29 -1.47 -6.78
N ALA A 51 1.82 -1.61 -8.03
CA ALA A 51 0.85 -2.67 -8.37
C ALA A 51 1.46 -4.07 -8.21
N ALA A 52 2.72 -4.25 -8.63
CA ALA A 52 3.43 -5.53 -8.51
C ALA A 52 3.77 -5.86 -7.06
N LEU A 53 4.13 -4.86 -6.25
CA LEU A 53 4.36 -5.03 -4.81
C LEU A 53 3.07 -5.39 -4.07
N ALA A 54 1.94 -4.78 -4.45
CA ALA A 54 0.64 -5.14 -3.90
C ALA A 54 0.22 -6.57 -4.29
N GLU A 55 0.52 -7.00 -5.51
CA GLU A 55 0.24 -8.35 -6.00
C GLU A 55 1.08 -9.39 -5.24
N SER A 56 2.38 -9.12 -4.99
CA SER A 56 3.22 -10.06 -4.23
C SER A 56 2.73 -10.26 -2.79
N LEU A 57 2.14 -9.24 -2.18
CA LEU A 57 1.53 -9.32 -0.84
C LEU A 57 0.09 -9.87 -0.85
N GLY A 58 -0.48 -10.16 -2.02
CA GLY A 58 -1.84 -10.65 -2.17
C GLY A 58 -2.93 -9.64 -1.77
N LEU A 59 -2.68 -8.33 -1.93
CA LEU A 59 -3.64 -7.28 -1.54
C LEU A 59 -4.81 -7.20 -2.55
N PRO A 60 -6.05 -7.57 -2.16
CA PRO A 60 -7.13 -7.81 -3.11
C PRO A 60 -7.91 -6.55 -3.51
N HIS A 61 -7.77 -5.45 -2.77
CA HIS A 61 -8.56 -4.24 -2.98
C HIS A 61 -7.68 -3.09 -3.46
N TYR A 62 -8.24 -2.23 -4.31
CA TYR A 62 -7.57 -1.01 -4.77
C TYR A 62 -8.54 0.18 -4.77
N LEU A 63 -7.98 1.38 -4.57
CA LEU A 63 -8.66 2.67 -4.65
C LEU A 63 -7.83 3.60 -5.52
N ASP A 64 -8.43 4.10 -6.60
CA ASP A 64 -7.80 5.08 -7.49
C ASP A 64 -8.14 6.50 -7.01
N VAL A 65 -7.11 7.34 -6.85
CA VAL A 65 -7.22 8.73 -6.38
C VAL A 65 -6.63 9.66 -7.45
N PRO A 66 -7.42 10.02 -8.48
CA PRO A 66 -6.96 10.89 -9.57
C PRO A 66 -6.87 12.38 -9.17
N GLY A 67 -7.46 12.76 -8.04
CA GLY A 67 -7.57 14.16 -7.59
C GLY A 67 -6.28 14.79 -7.05
N THR A 68 -5.19 14.02 -6.93
CA THR A 68 -3.88 14.53 -6.53
C THR A 68 -2.96 14.70 -7.75
N THR A 69 -1.93 15.54 -7.65
CA THR A 69 -0.92 15.68 -8.71
C THR A 69 0.45 15.28 -8.16
N PRO A 70 1.02 14.12 -8.57
CA PRO A 70 0.42 13.11 -9.45
C PRO A 70 -0.73 12.33 -8.79
N GLY A 71 -1.64 11.80 -9.61
CA GLY A 71 -2.67 10.85 -9.16
C GLY A 71 -2.02 9.53 -8.77
N TYR A 72 -2.61 8.80 -7.84
CA TYR A 72 -2.09 7.51 -7.38
C TYR A 72 -3.20 6.48 -7.23
N SER A 73 -2.82 5.21 -7.20
CA SER A 73 -3.68 4.13 -6.73
C SER A 73 -3.14 3.63 -5.39
N MET A 74 -4.04 3.19 -4.53
CA MET A 74 -3.71 2.60 -3.23
C MET A 74 -4.33 1.21 -3.16
N TRP A 75 -3.49 0.19 -3.06
CA TRP A 75 -3.92 -1.18 -2.79
C TRP A 75 -3.99 -1.40 -1.29
N ARG A 76 -4.98 -2.19 -0.86
CA ARG A 76 -5.25 -2.47 0.55
C ARG A 76 -5.58 -3.93 0.75
N GLY A 77 -5.17 -4.48 1.89
CA GLY A 77 -5.46 -5.86 2.25
C GLY A 77 -4.85 -6.21 3.60
N VAL A 78 -4.97 -7.48 3.96
CA VAL A 78 -4.36 -8.01 5.18
C VAL A 78 -3.17 -8.86 4.78
N TRP A 79 -2.00 -8.56 5.34
CA TRP A 79 -0.78 -9.35 5.18
C TRP A 79 -0.25 -9.72 6.57
N ASN A 80 -0.06 -11.02 6.83
CA ASN A 80 0.37 -11.55 8.14
C ASN A 80 -0.41 -11.00 9.36
N GLY A 81 -1.71 -10.73 9.18
CA GLY A 81 -2.58 -10.18 10.22
C GLY A 81 -2.55 -8.66 10.38
N TRP A 82 -1.77 -7.93 9.56
CA TRP A 82 -1.68 -6.48 9.54
C TRP A 82 -2.47 -5.86 8.38
N ASP A 83 -3.17 -4.75 8.63
CA ASP A 83 -3.74 -3.94 7.53
C ASP A 83 -2.57 -3.27 6.80
N VAL A 84 -2.41 -3.58 5.51
CA VAL A 84 -1.31 -3.07 4.69
C VAL A 84 -1.86 -2.31 3.51
N HIS A 85 -1.34 -1.10 3.33
CA HIS A 85 -1.64 -0.27 2.17
C HIS A 85 -0.38 -0.08 1.33
N VAL A 86 -0.47 -0.30 0.03
CA VAL A 86 0.63 -0.06 -0.92
C VAL A 86 0.21 1.04 -1.87
N PHE A 87 1.02 2.10 -1.97
CA PHE A 87 0.82 3.14 -2.97
C PHE A 87 1.41 2.74 -4.32
N GLY A 88 0.87 3.25 -5.41
CA GLY A 88 1.47 3.10 -6.73
C GLY A 88 0.88 4.05 -7.76
N ALA A 89 1.34 3.91 -9.00
CA ALA A 89 0.87 4.73 -10.11
C ALA A 89 -0.64 4.57 -10.29
N LEU A 90 -1.30 5.65 -10.72
CA LEU A 90 -2.71 5.61 -11.11
C LEU A 90 -2.89 4.52 -12.18
N ARG A 91 -3.77 3.54 -11.93
CA ARG A 91 -4.08 2.53 -12.93
C ARG A 91 -4.64 3.25 -14.16
N GLY A 92 -4.10 2.95 -15.33
CA GLY A 92 -4.71 3.40 -16.58
C GLY A 92 -6.12 2.83 -16.62
N ALA A 93 -7.15 3.69 -16.58
CA ALA A 93 -8.50 3.19 -16.78
C ALA A 93 -8.53 2.47 -18.14
N PRO A 94 -9.15 1.29 -18.27
CA PRO A 94 -9.48 0.77 -19.58
C PRO A 94 -10.43 1.79 -20.24
N GLY A 95 -9.89 2.64 -21.12
CA GLY A 95 -10.59 3.79 -21.69
C GLY A 95 -10.13 5.18 -21.25
N ALA A 96 -9.02 5.32 -20.49
CA ALA A 96 -8.35 6.61 -20.30
C ALA A 96 -7.68 7.06 -21.62
N GLY A 97 -8.50 7.41 -22.60
CA GLY A 97 -8.08 8.25 -23.71
C GLY A 97 -7.44 9.51 -23.13
N VAL A 98 -6.30 9.88 -23.72
CA VAL A 98 -5.64 11.19 -23.68
C VAL A 98 -6.29 12.16 -22.68
N VAL A 99 -5.61 12.42 -21.56
CA VAL A 99 -5.90 13.58 -20.71
C VAL A 99 -5.97 14.79 -21.64
N ARG A 100 -7.18 15.27 -21.95
CA ARG A 100 -7.35 16.54 -22.65
C ARG A 100 -6.95 17.60 -21.63
N LEU A 101 -5.72 18.10 -21.79
CA LEU A 101 -5.31 19.34 -21.16
C LEU A 101 -6.35 20.39 -21.52
N TRP A 102 -6.95 20.99 -20.50
CA TRP A 102 -7.82 22.13 -20.68
C TRP A 102 -6.99 23.27 -21.28
N PRO A 103 -7.44 23.95 -22.34
CA PRO A 103 -6.69 25.07 -22.89
C PRO A 103 -6.67 26.21 -21.85
N VAL A 104 -5.48 26.76 -21.63
CA VAL A 104 -5.26 28.07 -20.99
C VAL A 104 -5.63 29.20 -21.94
#